data_AF-A0A6N9GUV5-F1
#
_entry.id   AF-A0A6N9GUV5-F1
#
_cell.length_a   1.000
_cell.length_b   1.000
_cell.length_c   1.000
_cell.angle_alpha   90.00
_cell.angle_beta   90.00
_cell.angle_gamma   90.00
#
_symmetry.space_group_name_H-M   'P 1'
#
loop_
_entity.id
_entity.type
_entity.pdbx_description
1 polymer ?
#
loop_
_entity_poly.entity_id
_entity_poly.type
_entity_poly.pdbx_seq_one_letter_code
_entity_poly.pdbx_strand_id
1 'polypeptide(L)'
;MATRIPEPWELGDVLSEVSDLLEVGGVSVAIKRLSPLRPADMAAVVAELSEDHLRQLLERMANEAIADVLDYLDVDRGSRVFDSIPETRRPAVLDETSPEVATDLLHRIAWDDAAQTLVRMRNLNIIGDLLIHDDDDAGGLMSPTFAKLREYWTVRHALRVLRQMDLHPEILRELFAVDAQDTLVGRMELSELVFAPPNATIGEVMNRDVISVSATEDQESAVRLMQRYRLPSIPVTNVRRQLQGVITSNSLVEVAEQEATEDMFRLFGVGGSIATGYDVREAIRNRLPWLVLNLFTVMLAGYVLSLFQPTLNAMVLL
;
A
#
# COMPACT_ATOMS: atom_id res chain seq x y z
N MET A 1 16.80 4.31 -23.07
CA MET A 1 16.03 4.56 -24.30
C MET A 1 14.60 4.79 -23.82
N ALA A 2 14.10 6.03 -23.88
CA ALA A 2 12.79 6.35 -23.29
C ALA A 2 11.69 5.65 -24.09
N THR A 3 11.15 4.56 -23.56
CA THR A 3 9.93 3.93 -24.06
C THR A 3 8.81 4.95 -23.95
N ARG A 4 8.18 5.27 -25.09
CA ARG A 4 6.98 6.12 -25.17
C ARG A 4 5.94 5.59 -24.17
N ILE A 5 5.28 6.49 -23.45
CA ILE A 5 4.15 6.10 -22.58
C ILE A 5 3.01 5.69 -23.53
N PRO A 6 2.56 4.43 -23.49
CA PRO A 6 1.48 3.97 -24.33
C PRO A 6 0.17 4.65 -23.92
N GLU A 7 -0.71 4.89 -24.89
CA GLU A 7 -2.06 5.38 -24.59
C GLU A 7 -2.92 4.23 -24.04
N PRO A 8 -3.97 4.49 -23.24
CA PRO A 8 -4.76 3.44 -22.60
C PRO A 8 -5.35 2.39 -23.55
N TRP A 9 -5.74 2.78 -24.77
CA TRP A 9 -6.26 1.84 -25.78
C TRP A 9 -5.16 0.95 -26.38
N GLU A 10 -3.90 1.41 -26.42
CA GLU A 10 -2.76 0.59 -26.86
C GLU A 10 -2.50 -0.55 -25.87
N LEU A 11 -2.85 -0.39 -24.58
CA LEU A 11 -2.79 -1.47 -23.58
C LEU A 11 -3.88 -2.52 -23.77
N GLY A 12 -5.07 -2.13 -24.23
CA GLY A 12 -6.13 -3.07 -24.58
C GLY A 12 -5.74 -3.99 -25.74
N ASP A 13 -5.10 -3.41 -26.77
CA ASP A 13 -4.54 -4.18 -27.88
C ASP A 13 -3.45 -5.15 -27.40
N VAL A 14 -2.55 -4.69 -26.53
CA VAL A 14 -1.51 -5.54 -25.91
C VAL A 14 -2.13 -6.68 -25.11
N LEU A 15 -3.15 -6.39 -24.30
CA LEU A 15 -3.85 -7.41 -23.50
C LEU A 15 -4.46 -8.49 -24.38
N SER A 16 -5.12 -8.10 -25.47
CA SER A 16 -5.69 -9.04 -26.42
C SER A 16 -4.62 -9.90 -27.09
N GLU A 17 -3.52 -9.29 -27.55
CA GLU A 17 -2.39 -9.99 -28.18
C GLU A 17 -1.74 -10.98 -27.20
N VAL A 18 -1.51 -10.55 -25.96
CA VAL A 18 -0.94 -11.40 -24.90
C VAL A 18 -1.88 -12.56 -24.57
N SER A 19 -3.19 -12.31 -24.48
CA SER A 19 -4.18 -13.36 -24.23
C SER A 19 -4.20 -14.39 -25.36
N ASP A 20 -4.26 -13.95 -26.62
CA ASP A 20 -4.22 -14.83 -27.80
C ASP A 20 -2.94 -15.68 -27.82
N LEU A 21 -1.79 -15.08 -27.48
CA LEU A 21 -0.51 -15.79 -27.39
C LEU A 21 -0.51 -16.83 -26.28
N LEU A 22 -1.15 -16.57 -25.14
CA LEU A 22 -1.25 -17.52 -24.04
C LEU A 22 -2.22 -18.67 -24.38
N GLU A 23 -3.32 -18.41 -25.07
CA GLU A 23 -4.26 -19.45 -25.52
C GLU A 23 -3.59 -20.50 -26.43
N VAL A 24 -2.67 -20.08 -27.30
CA VAL A 24 -1.92 -21.00 -28.18
C VAL A 24 -0.65 -21.58 -27.54
N GLY A 25 -0.41 -21.33 -26.24
CA GLY A 25 0.75 -21.82 -25.48
C GLY A 25 2.06 -21.05 -25.71
N GLY A 26 1.98 -19.86 -26.33
CA GLY A 26 3.09 -18.98 -26.68
C GLY A 26 3.65 -18.16 -25.52
N VAL A 27 3.75 -18.71 -24.30
CA VAL A 27 4.14 -17.96 -23.08
C VAL A 27 5.45 -17.18 -23.23
N SER A 28 6.47 -17.77 -23.88
CA SER A 28 7.75 -17.08 -24.11
C SER A 28 7.61 -15.82 -24.97
N VAL A 29 6.65 -15.81 -25.89
CA VAL A 29 6.38 -14.69 -26.79
C VAL A 29 5.58 -13.63 -26.06
N ALA A 30 4.58 -14.04 -25.27
CA ALA A 30 3.83 -13.16 -24.39
C ALA A 30 4.75 -12.37 -23.43
N ILE A 31 5.69 -13.06 -22.75
CA ILE A 31 6.67 -12.39 -21.87
C ILE A 31 7.54 -11.40 -22.65
N LYS A 32 7.99 -11.76 -23.86
CA LYS A 32 8.77 -10.84 -24.72
C LYS A 32 7.96 -9.62 -25.15
N ARG A 33 6.63 -9.77 -25.33
CA ARG A 33 5.73 -8.69 -25.70
C ARG A 33 5.53 -7.69 -24.56
N LEU A 34 5.53 -8.19 -23.32
CA LEU A 34 5.43 -7.40 -22.09
C LEU A 34 6.75 -6.75 -21.66
N SER A 35 7.90 -7.40 -21.88
CA SER A 35 9.23 -6.90 -21.49
C SER A 35 9.59 -5.45 -21.87
N PRO A 36 9.16 -4.87 -23.02
CA PRO A 36 9.45 -3.47 -23.33
C PRO A 36 8.52 -2.47 -22.64
N LEU A 37 7.45 -2.92 -21.98
CA LEU A 37 6.55 -2.05 -21.24
C LEU A 37 7.21 -1.56 -19.95
N ARG A 38 6.72 -0.42 -19.44
CA ARG A 38 7.09 0.02 -18.10
C ARG A 38 6.37 -0.84 -17.06
N PRO A 39 6.90 -0.97 -15.83
CA PRO A 39 6.26 -1.74 -14.76
C PRO A 39 4.77 -1.43 -14.57
N ALA A 40 4.39 -0.14 -14.49
CA ALA A 40 2.98 0.29 -14.38
C ALA A 40 2.09 -0.23 -15.54
N ASP A 41 2.57 -0.14 -16.78
CA ASP A 41 1.83 -0.58 -17.97
C ASP A 41 1.71 -2.11 -18.01
N MET A 42 2.79 -2.81 -17.64
CA MET A 42 2.79 -4.26 -17.52
C MET A 42 1.83 -4.72 -16.42
N ALA A 43 1.82 -4.04 -15.27
CA ALA A 43 0.92 -4.33 -14.16
C ALA A 43 -0.55 -4.18 -14.58
N ALA A 44 -0.88 -3.09 -15.29
CA ALA A 44 -2.23 -2.88 -15.81
C ALA A 44 -2.68 -4.00 -16.77
N VAL A 45 -1.80 -4.49 -17.65
CA VAL A 45 -2.12 -5.60 -18.56
C VAL A 45 -2.24 -6.92 -17.79
N VAL A 46 -1.26 -7.23 -16.93
CA VAL A 46 -1.22 -8.49 -16.18
C VAL A 46 -2.42 -8.62 -15.26
N ALA A 47 -2.84 -7.54 -14.61
CA ALA A 47 -4.03 -7.53 -13.76
C ALA A 47 -5.33 -7.85 -14.53
N GLU A 48 -5.42 -7.62 -15.83
CA GLU A 48 -6.65 -7.91 -16.59
C GLU A 48 -6.68 -9.33 -17.19
N LEU A 49 -5.62 -10.12 -17.00
CA LEU A 49 -5.57 -11.50 -17.48
C LEU A 49 -6.49 -12.42 -16.65
N SER A 50 -7.00 -13.47 -17.30
CA SER A 50 -7.71 -14.56 -16.62
C SER A 50 -6.77 -15.34 -15.69
N GLU A 51 -7.31 -16.02 -14.68
CA GLU A 51 -6.49 -16.81 -13.74
C GLU A 51 -5.61 -17.86 -14.43
N ASP A 52 -6.13 -18.51 -15.48
CA ASP A 52 -5.38 -19.53 -16.21
C ASP A 52 -4.23 -18.93 -17.03
N HIS A 53 -4.43 -17.72 -17.57
CA HIS A 53 -3.38 -16.96 -18.25
C HIS A 53 -2.34 -16.43 -17.26
N LEU A 54 -2.78 -15.93 -16.10
CA LEU A 54 -1.90 -15.52 -15.01
C LEU A 54 -1.00 -16.67 -14.56
N ARG A 55 -1.56 -17.84 -14.23
CA ARG A 55 -0.77 -19.01 -13.82
C ARG A 55 0.29 -19.37 -14.85
N GLN A 56 -0.09 -19.50 -16.12
CA GLN A 56 0.85 -19.82 -17.21
C GLN A 56 1.97 -18.79 -17.37
N LEU A 57 1.62 -17.50 -17.29
CA LEU A 57 2.57 -16.40 -17.44
C LEU A 57 3.53 -16.35 -16.25
N LEU A 58 2.99 -16.30 -15.03
CA LEU A 58 3.75 -16.14 -13.79
C LEU A 58 4.68 -17.33 -13.53
N GLU A 59 4.29 -18.56 -13.91
CA GLU A 59 5.13 -19.75 -13.82
C GLU A 59 6.49 -19.60 -14.53
N ARG A 60 6.56 -18.77 -15.58
CA ARG A 60 7.75 -18.61 -16.43
C ARG A 60 8.38 -17.22 -16.37
N MET A 61 7.67 -16.24 -15.81
CA MET A 61 8.18 -14.88 -15.64
C MET A 61 9.24 -14.84 -14.53
N ALA A 62 10.23 -13.94 -14.65
CA ALA A 62 11.27 -13.76 -13.64
C ALA A 62 10.65 -13.20 -12.34
N ASN A 63 11.22 -13.52 -11.17
CA ASN A 63 10.68 -13.07 -9.88
C ASN A 63 10.68 -11.54 -9.78
N GLU A 64 11.74 -10.91 -10.25
CA GLU A 64 11.93 -9.46 -10.25
C GLU A 64 10.86 -8.77 -11.09
N ALA A 65 10.52 -9.34 -12.26
CA ALA A 65 9.46 -8.81 -13.10
C ALA A 65 8.07 -9.00 -12.48
N ILE A 66 7.85 -10.05 -11.68
CA ILE A 66 6.60 -10.24 -10.95
C ILE A 66 6.52 -9.24 -9.80
N ALA A 67 7.62 -9.02 -9.08
CA ALA A 67 7.70 -8.01 -8.03
C ALA A 67 7.42 -6.59 -8.57
N ASP A 68 8.03 -6.23 -9.71
CA ASP A 68 7.75 -4.98 -10.43
C ASP A 68 6.27 -4.84 -10.82
N VAL A 69 5.56 -5.93 -11.10
CA VAL A 69 4.11 -5.88 -11.33
C VAL A 69 3.37 -5.61 -10.03
N LEU A 70 3.68 -6.35 -8.97
CA LEU A 70 2.99 -6.26 -7.68
C LEU A 70 3.12 -4.86 -7.07
N ASP A 71 4.29 -4.24 -7.15
CA ASP A 71 4.56 -2.89 -6.61
C ASP A 71 3.71 -1.76 -7.24
N TYR A 72 3.04 -2.02 -8.37
CA TYR A 72 2.20 -1.04 -9.07
C TYR A 72 0.71 -1.39 -9.05
N LEU A 73 0.33 -2.46 -8.35
CA LEU A 73 -1.07 -2.84 -8.17
C LEU A 73 -1.55 -2.42 -6.80
N ASP A 74 -2.80 -1.97 -6.74
CA ASP A 74 -3.51 -1.89 -5.46
C ASP A 74 -3.60 -3.28 -4.82
N VAL A 75 -3.76 -3.30 -3.50
CA VAL A 75 -3.75 -4.53 -2.70
C VAL A 75 -4.75 -5.60 -3.18
N ASP A 76 -5.93 -5.23 -3.67
CA ASP A 76 -6.94 -6.19 -4.15
C ASP A 76 -6.50 -6.85 -5.46
N ARG A 77 -6.04 -6.05 -6.43
CA ARG A 77 -5.53 -6.59 -7.70
C ARG A 77 -4.23 -7.36 -7.49
N GLY A 78 -3.35 -6.86 -6.63
CA GLY A 78 -2.11 -7.50 -6.23
C GLY A 78 -2.34 -8.87 -5.60
N SER A 79 -3.32 -8.99 -4.70
CA SER A 79 -3.69 -10.26 -4.06
C SER A 79 -4.10 -11.33 -5.07
N ARG A 80 -4.94 -10.98 -6.05
CA ARG A 80 -5.33 -11.92 -7.12
C ARG A 80 -4.15 -12.39 -7.97
N VAL A 81 -3.22 -11.49 -8.29
CA VAL A 81 -2.00 -11.86 -9.02
C VAL A 81 -1.10 -12.74 -8.14
N PHE A 82 -0.93 -12.39 -6.87
CA PHE A 82 -0.15 -13.11 -5.88
C PHE A 82 -0.68 -14.54 -5.64
N ASP A 83 -1.99 -14.71 -5.56
CA ASP A 83 -2.63 -16.01 -5.41
C ASP A 83 -2.36 -16.94 -6.60
N SER A 84 -2.21 -16.36 -7.79
CA SER A 84 -1.87 -17.09 -9.01
C SER A 84 -0.39 -17.48 -9.10
N ILE A 85 0.48 -16.98 -8.21
CA ILE A 85 1.88 -17.37 -8.13
C ILE A 85 1.98 -18.74 -7.44
N PRO A 86 2.75 -19.71 -8.00
CA PRO A 86 3.02 -20.96 -7.32
C PRO A 86 3.58 -20.74 -5.90
N GLU A 87 3.00 -21.40 -4.90
CA GLU A 87 3.37 -21.23 -3.48
C GLU A 87 4.88 -21.39 -3.22
N THR A 88 5.54 -22.28 -3.96
CA THR A 88 6.98 -22.53 -3.86
C THR A 88 7.84 -21.34 -4.29
N ARG A 89 7.27 -20.42 -5.09
CA ARG A 89 7.94 -19.21 -5.60
C ARG A 89 7.56 -17.95 -4.83
N ARG A 90 6.43 -17.92 -4.13
CA ARG A 90 5.95 -16.74 -3.38
C ARG A 90 7.03 -16.11 -2.49
N PRO A 91 7.80 -16.84 -1.65
CA PRO A 91 8.83 -16.22 -0.82
C PRO A 91 9.89 -15.47 -1.63
N ALA A 92 10.31 -16.05 -2.76
CA ALA A 92 11.35 -15.48 -3.60
C ALA A 92 10.85 -14.32 -4.48
N VAL A 93 9.55 -14.24 -4.74
CA VAL A 93 8.94 -13.05 -5.37
C VAL A 93 8.82 -11.94 -4.35
N LEU A 94 8.26 -12.21 -3.17
CA LEU A 94 8.09 -11.21 -2.12
C LEU A 94 9.42 -10.66 -1.58
N ASP A 95 10.52 -11.41 -1.70
CA ASP A 95 11.87 -10.92 -1.38
C ASP A 95 12.36 -9.83 -2.35
N GLU A 96 11.82 -9.79 -3.57
CA GLU A 96 12.13 -8.77 -4.58
C GLU A 96 11.07 -7.64 -4.62
N THR A 97 9.88 -7.88 -4.05
CA THR A 97 8.81 -6.89 -3.89
C THR A 97 9.16 -5.88 -2.80
N SER A 98 8.64 -4.65 -2.91
CA SER A 98 8.81 -3.64 -1.87
C SER A 98 8.28 -4.15 -0.52
N PRO A 99 8.99 -3.95 0.61
CA PRO A 99 8.62 -4.55 1.90
C PRO A 99 7.19 -4.22 2.37
N GLU A 100 6.75 -2.99 2.15
CA GLU A 100 5.38 -2.52 2.43
C GLU A 100 4.34 -3.33 1.63
N VAL A 101 4.49 -3.44 0.31
CA VAL A 101 3.57 -4.20 -0.55
C VAL A 101 3.61 -5.70 -0.21
N ALA A 102 4.80 -6.25 0.08
CA ALA A 102 4.92 -7.64 0.49
C ALA A 102 4.20 -7.91 1.83
N THR A 103 4.21 -6.94 2.73
CA THR A 103 3.49 -6.99 4.01
C THR A 103 1.99 -7.00 3.75
N ASP A 104 1.48 -6.06 2.95
CA ASP A 104 0.05 -5.97 2.60
C ASP A 104 -0.46 -7.27 1.96
N LEU A 105 0.31 -7.89 1.06
CA LEU A 105 -0.05 -9.17 0.44
C LEU A 105 -0.08 -10.33 1.44
N LEU A 106 0.80 -10.32 2.45
CA LEU A 106 0.82 -11.34 3.49
C LEU A 106 -0.35 -11.19 4.47
N HIS A 107 -0.83 -9.97 4.74
CA HIS A 107 -2.04 -9.72 5.54
C HIS A 107 -3.32 -10.24 4.86
N ARG A 108 -3.30 -10.41 3.53
CA ARG A 108 -4.44 -10.89 2.74
C ARG A 108 -4.62 -12.41 2.70
N ILE A 109 -3.63 -13.18 3.17
CA ILE A 109 -3.71 -14.64 3.23
C ILE A 109 -3.86 -15.13 4.68
N ALA A 110 -4.18 -16.42 4.84
CA ALA A 110 -4.31 -17.00 6.17
C ALA A 110 -2.97 -16.92 6.93
N TRP A 111 -3.04 -16.59 8.23
CA TRP A 111 -1.85 -16.39 9.07
C TRP A 111 -0.86 -17.55 9.02
N ASP A 112 -1.36 -18.81 8.97
CA ASP A 112 -0.51 -20.00 8.88
C ASP A 112 0.28 -20.06 7.56
N ASP A 113 -0.30 -19.60 6.46
CA ASP A 113 0.33 -19.55 5.14
C ASP A 113 1.30 -18.35 5.04
N ALA A 114 0.92 -17.21 5.62
CA ALA A 114 1.78 -16.03 5.74
C ALA A 114 3.05 -16.37 6.53
N ALA A 115 2.91 -16.98 7.70
CA ALA A 115 4.03 -17.40 8.53
C ALA A 115 4.95 -18.40 7.82
N GLN A 116 4.38 -19.39 7.11
CA GLN A 116 5.16 -20.35 6.34
C GLN A 116 5.92 -19.72 5.17
N THR A 117 5.31 -18.74 4.51
CA THR A 117 5.94 -17.97 3.43
C THR A 117 7.08 -17.14 3.99
N LEU A 118 6.81 -16.35 5.05
CA LEU A 118 7.75 -15.45 5.69
C LEU A 118 9.02 -16.16 6.17
N VAL A 119 8.90 -17.35 6.79
CA VAL A 119 10.04 -18.14 7.27
C VAL A 119 11.02 -18.54 6.16
N ARG A 120 10.55 -18.58 4.90
CA ARG A 120 11.37 -18.94 3.74
C ARG A 120 11.99 -17.73 3.03
N MET A 121 11.66 -16.51 3.46
CA MET A 121 12.14 -15.27 2.87
C MET A 121 13.52 -14.88 3.40
N ARG A 122 14.32 -14.21 2.55
CA ARG A 122 15.58 -13.58 2.94
C ARG A 122 15.35 -12.33 3.79
N ASN A 123 14.29 -11.58 3.49
CA ASN A 123 13.98 -10.31 4.15
C ASN A 123 13.04 -10.46 5.37
N LEU A 124 13.00 -11.66 5.99
CA LEU A 124 12.11 -11.99 7.11
C LEU A 124 12.08 -10.94 8.22
N ASN A 125 13.23 -10.42 8.64
CA ASN A 125 13.26 -9.47 9.76
C ASN A 125 12.59 -8.15 9.40
N ILE A 126 12.78 -7.66 8.17
CA ILE A 126 12.22 -6.38 7.72
C ILE A 126 10.71 -6.50 7.60
N ILE A 127 10.23 -7.52 6.89
CA ILE A 127 8.80 -7.73 6.66
C ILE A 127 8.10 -8.19 7.94
N GLY A 128 8.77 -9.01 8.76
CA GLY A 128 8.25 -9.42 10.06
C GLY A 128 8.08 -8.26 11.03
N ASP A 129 8.96 -7.25 10.99
CA ASP A 129 8.81 -6.03 11.78
C ASP A 129 7.60 -5.19 11.32
N LEU A 130 7.32 -5.16 10.00
CA LEU A 130 6.14 -4.47 9.44
C LEU A 130 4.83 -5.21 9.75
N LEU A 131 4.80 -6.54 9.63
CA LEU A 131 3.63 -7.39 9.88
C LEU A 131 3.06 -7.30 11.31
N ILE A 132 3.79 -6.69 12.25
CA ILE A 132 3.30 -6.46 13.61
C ILE A 132 2.32 -5.29 13.67
N HIS A 133 2.38 -4.39 12.70
CA HIS A 133 1.49 -3.24 12.61
C HIS A 133 0.14 -3.64 11.99
N ASP A 134 -0.90 -2.91 12.39
CA ASP A 134 -2.23 -3.02 11.77
C ASP A 134 -2.19 -2.38 10.38
N ASP A 135 -2.94 -2.93 9.43
CA ASP A 135 -2.93 -2.50 8.03
C ASP A 135 -3.40 -1.04 7.90
N ASP A 136 -4.33 -0.62 8.76
CA ASP A 136 -4.93 0.72 8.77
C ASP A 136 -4.13 1.73 9.64
N ASP A 137 -3.00 1.31 10.24
CA ASP A 137 -2.11 2.19 11.01
C ASP A 137 -0.98 2.75 10.13
N ALA A 138 -0.42 3.90 10.53
CA ALA A 138 0.76 4.49 9.89
C ALA A 138 1.97 3.54 9.85
N GLY A 139 2.06 2.57 10.77
CA GLY A 139 3.08 1.52 10.76
C GLY A 139 2.85 0.42 9.72
N GLY A 140 1.60 0.15 9.33
CA GLY A 140 1.29 -0.75 8.21
C GLY A 140 1.61 -0.09 6.88
N LEU A 141 1.30 1.20 6.75
CA LEU A 141 1.52 1.99 5.53
C LEU A 141 2.99 2.39 5.27
N MET A 142 3.87 2.34 6.27
CA MET A 142 5.22 2.90 6.13
C MET A 142 6.15 2.02 5.30
N SER A 143 7.00 2.66 4.51
CA SER A 143 8.17 2.01 3.93
C SER A 143 9.35 2.02 4.92
N PRO A 144 10.02 0.89 5.18
CA PRO A 144 11.26 0.84 5.96
C PRO A 144 12.46 1.30 5.13
N THR A 145 12.28 1.58 3.83
CA THR A 145 13.36 1.95 2.91
C THR A 145 13.51 3.46 2.84
N PHE A 146 14.33 4.02 3.73
CA PHE A 146 14.59 5.45 3.80
C PHE A 146 16.07 5.78 4.06
N ALA A 147 16.47 6.98 3.65
CA ALA A 147 17.82 7.47 3.88
C ALA A 147 17.94 8.16 5.25
N LYS A 148 18.72 7.57 6.16
CA LYS A 148 19.03 8.15 7.48
C LYS A 148 20.50 8.53 7.62
N LEU A 149 20.76 9.68 8.24
CA LEU A 149 22.08 10.23 8.50
C LEU A 149 22.25 10.50 9.99
N ARG A 150 23.46 10.28 10.52
CA ARG A 150 23.76 10.63 11.91
C ARG A 150 24.03 12.12 12.04
N GLU A 151 23.47 12.79 13.05
CA GLU A 151 23.60 14.24 13.23
C GLU A 151 25.06 14.72 13.37
N TYR A 152 25.94 13.86 13.89
CA TYR A 152 27.37 14.16 14.10
C TYR A 152 28.24 13.87 12.87
N TRP A 153 27.66 13.36 11.77
CA TRP A 153 28.40 13.21 10.52
C TRP A 153 28.67 14.56 9.88
N THR A 154 29.81 14.68 9.19
CA THR A 154 30.04 15.82 8.28
C THR A 154 29.27 15.63 7.00
N VAL A 155 28.85 16.73 6.36
CA VAL A 155 28.21 16.72 5.04
C VAL A 155 29.00 15.88 4.03
N ARG A 156 30.33 16.03 3.99
CA ARG A 156 31.21 15.23 3.13
C ARG A 156 31.11 13.73 3.41
N HIS A 157 31.02 13.34 4.68
CA HIS A 157 30.88 11.93 5.03
C HIS A 157 29.50 11.39 4.64
N ALA A 158 28.43 12.13 4.96
CA ALA A 158 27.07 11.77 4.57
C ALA A 158 26.93 11.58 3.06
N LEU A 159 27.37 12.54 2.23
CA LEU A 159 27.33 12.42 0.77
C LEU A 159 28.16 11.24 0.23
N ARG A 160 29.25 10.87 0.90
CA ARG A 160 30.03 9.67 0.51
C ARG A 160 29.24 8.39 0.79
N VAL A 161 28.60 8.31 1.96
CA VAL A 161 27.77 7.17 2.34
C VAL A 161 26.57 7.04 1.40
N LEU A 162 25.86 8.14 1.13
CA LEU A 162 24.72 8.15 0.20
C LEU A 162 25.10 7.71 -1.22
N ARG A 163 26.31 8.02 -1.70
CA ARG A 163 26.80 7.53 -3.01
C ARG A 163 27.11 6.04 -3.05
N GLN A 164 27.33 5.43 -1.90
CA GLN A 164 27.62 3.99 -1.78
C GLN A 164 26.35 3.16 -1.53
N MET A 165 25.31 3.82 -1.01
CA MET A 165 23.98 3.25 -0.89
C MET A 165 23.34 3.30 -2.28
N ASP A 166 23.23 2.15 -2.94
CA ASP A 166 22.60 1.99 -4.27
C ASP A 166 21.07 2.14 -4.15
N LEU A 167 20.62 3.30 -3.65
CA LEU A 167 19.23 3.62 -3.39
C LEU A 167 18.60 4.32 -4.58
N HIS A 168 17.30 4.06 -4.78
CA HIS A 168 16.53 4.75 -5.79
C HIS A 168 16.53 6.27 -5.54
N PRO A 169 16.67 7.13 -6.58
CA PRO A 169 16.72 8.58 -6.41
C PRO A 169 15.53 9.19 -5.68
N GLU A 170 14.35 8.54 -5.75
CA GLU A 170 13.15 8.97 -5.04
C GLU A 170 13.30 8.89 -3.52
N ILE A 171 13.93 7.82 -3.02
CA ILE A 171 14.26 7.63 -1.60
C ILE A 171 15.24 8.72 -1.12
N LEU A 172 16.16 9.13 -2.01
CA LEU A 172 17.17 10.15 -1.69
C LEU A 172 16.61 11.58 -1.71
N ARG A 173 15.36 11.80 -2.13
CA ARG A 173 14.76 13.15 -2.17
C ARG A 173 14.72 13.79 -0.79
N GLU A 174 14.40 12.99 0.22
CA GLU A 174 14.27 13.44 1.61
C GLU A 174 15.13 12.56 2.52
N LEU A 175 15.92 13.22 3.38
CA LEU A 175 16.87 12.58 4.27
C LEU A 175 16.51 12.91 5.70
N PHE A 176 16.59 11.92 6.59
CA PHE A 176 16.30 12.09 7.99
C PHE A 176 17.57 12.06 8.83
N ALA A 177 17.68 13.00 9.77
CA ALA A 177 18.77 13.07 10.71
C ALA A 177 18.37 12.41 12.03
N VAL A 178 19.24 11.52 12.52
CA VAL A 178 19.04 10.82 13.80
C VAL A 178 20.23 10.99 14.74
N ASP A 179 19.98 10.90 16.04
CA ASP A 179 21.01 10.91 17.08
C ASP A 179 21.71 9.54 17.21
N ALA A 180 22.45 9.33 18.31
CA ALA A 180 23.13 8.06 18.60
C ALA A 180 22.18 6.92 19.01
N GLN A 181 20.94 7.24 19.40
CA GLN A 181 19.88 6.31 19.81
C GLN A 181 18.85 6.05 18.69
N ASP A 182 19.13 6.51 17.46
CA ASP A 182 18.19 6.48 16.32
C ASP A 182 16.93 7.35 16.52
N THR A 183 16.94 8.28 17.48
CA THR A 183 15.89 9.27 17.67
C THR A 183 15.88 10.25 16.50
N LEU A 184 14.71 10.52 15.94
CA LEU A 184 14.53 11.53 14.89
C LEU A 184 14.81 12.94 15.45
N VAL A 185 15.81 13.63 14.90
CA VAL A 185 16.24 14.97 15.34
C VAL A 185 16.19 16.05 14.25
N GLY A 186 16.05 15.65 12.99
CA GLY A 186 15.95 16.59 11.88
C GLY A 186 15.58 15.96 10.55
N ARG A 187 15.28 16.81 9.57
CA ARG A 187 15.08 16.46 8.16
C ARG A 187 15.87 17.39 7.26
N MET A 188 16.14 16.96 6.04
CA MET A 188 16.77 17.78 5.01
C MET A 188 16.48 17.22 3.63
N GLU A 189 16.54 18.08 2.63
CA GLU A 189 16.53 17.63 1.24
C GLU A 189 17.95 17.32 0.77
N LEU A 190 18.10 16.37 -0.16
CA LEU A 190 19.42 16.11 -0.77
C LEU A 190 19.95 17.36 -1.48
N SER A 191 19.06 18.19 -2.05
CA SER A 191 19.40 19.47 -2.66
C SER A 191 20.16 20.37 -1.67
N GLU A 192 19.64 20.54 -0.45
CA GLU A 192 20.24 21.33 0.62
C GLU A 192 21.60 20.76 1.04
N LEU A 193 21.68 19.43 1.19
CA LEU A 193 22.92 18.75 1.59
C LEU A 193 24.05 18.91 0.56
N VAL A 194 23.72 18.94 -0.73
CA VAL A 194 24.70 19.13 -1.82
C VAL A 194 25.32 20.52 -1.80
N PHE A 195 24.56 21.56 -1.43
CA PHE A 195 25.04 22.95 -1.37
C PHE A 195 25.63 23.34 0.00
N ALA A 196 25.47 22.49 1.01
CA ALA A 196 25.99 22.74 2.36
C ALA A 196 27.53 22.69 2.44
N PRO A 197 28.16 23.41 3.39
CA PRO A 197 29.59 23.35 3.59
C PRO A 197 30.06 21.92 3.92
N PRO A 198 31.09 21.37 3.24
CA PRO A 198 31.44 19.95 3.35
C PRO A 198 31.94 19.54 4.74
N ASN A 199 32.40 20.49 5.54
CA ASN A 199 32.91 20.27 6.88
C ASN A 199 31.89 20.59 7.99
N ALA A 200 30.73 21.17 7.64
CA ALA A 200 29.63 21.35 8.59
C ALA A 200 29.06 19.97 8.97
N THR A 201 28.49 19.88 10.17
CA THR A 201 27.81 18.66 10.62
C THR A 201 26.37 18.61 10.10
N ILE A 202 25.81 17.41 9.99
CA ILE A 202 24.38 17.21 9.67
C ILE A 202 23.50 17.98 10.67
N GLY A 203 23.86 17.97 11.95
CA GLY A 203 23.15 18.69 13.01
C GLY A 203 23.17 20.23 12.90
N GLU A 204 24.14 20.79 12.17
CA GLU A 204 24.23 22.23 11.87
C GLU A 204 23.37 22.64 10.68
N VAL A 205 23.13 21.73 9.73
CA VAL A 205 22.46 22.04 8.45
C VAL A 205 21.03 21.50 8.37
N MET A 206 20.66 20.55 9.24
CA MET A 206 19.31 19.97 9.28
C MET A 206 18.26 20.97 9.74
N ASN A 207 17.04 20.78 9.24
CA ASN A 207 15.86 21.41 9.82
C ASN A 207 15.36 20.57 11.01
N ARG A 208 15.28 21.19 12.19
CA ARG A 208 14.82 20.55 13.44
C ARG A 208 13.30 20.50 13.57
N ASP A 209 12.58 21.29 12.78
CA ASP A 209 11.12 21.29 12.76
C ASP A 209 10.62 20.12 11.89
N VAL A 210 10.59 18.93 12.51
CA VAL A 210 10.15 17.70 11.87
C VAL A 210 8.76 17.33 12.38
N ILE A 211 7.82 17.29 11.45
CA ILE A 211 6.49 16.70 11.69
C ILE A 211 6.63 15.20 11.49
N SER A 212 6.23 14.42 12.49
CA SER A 212 6.30 12.95 12.50
C SER A 212 5.03 12.39 13.09
N VAL A 213 4.69 11.15 12.73
CA VAL A 213 3.56 10.40 13.29
C VAL A 213 4.02 9.19 14.10
N SER A 214 3.15 8.66 14.94
CA SER A 214 3.41 7.40 15.63
C SER A 214 3.05 6.22 14.74
N ALA A 215 3.76 5.09 14.86
CA ALA A 215 3.46 3.88 14.10
C ALA A 215 2.10 3.23 14.42
N THR A 216 1.44 3.63 15.52
CA THR A 216 0.09 3.17 15.90
C THR A 216 -0.96 4.27 15.72
N GLU A 217 -0.60 5.33 15.01
CA GLU A 217 -1.53 6.40 14.67
C GLU A 217 -2.23 6.00 13.37
N ASP A 218 -3.53 6.23 13.32
CA ASP A 218 -4.37 5.97 12.15
C ASP A 218 -3.78 6.61 10.87
N GLN A 219 -3.80 5.85 9.77
CA GLN A 219 -3.22 6.28 8.49
C GLN A 219 -3.85 7.57 7.96
N GLU A 220 -5.17 7.76 8.15
CA GLU A 220 -5.90 8.95 7.70
C GLU A 220 -5.34 10.22 8.38
N SER A 221 -4.92 10.10 9.64
CA SER A 221 -4.30 11.19 10.40
C SER A 221 -2.92 11.58 9.83
N ALA A 222 -2.11 10.59 9.42
CA ALA A 222 -0.84 10.84 8.73
C ALA A 222 -1.04 11.54 7.38
N VAL A 223 -1.99 11.05 6.57
CA VAL A 223 -2.37 11.65 5.28
C VAL A 223 -2.84 13.09 5.45
N ARG A 224 -3.70 13.37 6.44
CA ARG A 224 -4.18 14.73 6.74
C ARG A 224 -3.04 15.68 7.09
N LEU A 225 -2.05 15.24 7.87
CA LEU A 225 -0.87 16.04 8.19
C LEU A 225 -0.04 16.32 6.93
N MET A 226 0.23 15.29 6.12
CA MET A 226 0.97 15.44 4.87
C MET A 226 0.29 16.44 3.92
N GLN A 227 -1.02 16.36 3.75
CA GLN A 227 -1.78 17.29 2.91
C GLN A 227 -1.75 18.72 3.48
N ARG A 228 -2.01 18.88 4.79
CA ARG A 228 -2.07 20.18 5.47
C ARG A 228 -0.74 20.94 5.37
N TYR A 229 0.37 20.24 5.54
CA TYR A 229 1.71 20.84 5.53
C TYR A 229 2.45 20.66 4.20
N ARG A 230 1.80 20.04 3.20
CA ARG A 230 2.37 19.74 1.87
C ARG A 230 3.69 19.00 1.96
N LEU A 231 3.74 17.99 2.82
CA LEU A 231 4.94 17.20 3.07
C LEU A 231 5.12 16.16 1.94
N PRO A 232 6.31 16.07 1.33
CA PRO A 232 6.60 15.04 0.32
C PRO A 232 6.69 13.64 0.94
N SER A 233 7.05 13.55 2.21
CA SER A 233 6.97 12.34 3.02
C SER A 233 6.80 12.69 4.50
N ILE A 234 6.37 11.75 5.32
CA ILE A 234 6.25 11.91 6.77
C ILE A 234 6.97 10.74 7.49
N PRO A 235 7.91 11.02 8.40
CA PRO A 235 8.59 9.99 9.17
C PRO A 235 7.66 9.38 10.22
N VAL A 236 7.72 8.05 10.32
CA VAL A 236 6.98 7.25 11.29
C VAL A 236 7.93 6.84 12.42
N THR A 237 7.50 7.06 13.66
CA THR A 237 8.32 6.83 14.85
C THR A 237 7.64 5.93 15.87
N ASN A 238 8.45 5.21 16.64
CA ASN A 238 7.96 4.45 17.78
C ASN A 238 7.73 5.34 19.01
N VAL A 239 7.25 4.75 20.11
CA VAL A 239 7.02 5.43 21.39
C VAL A 239 8.26 6.11 22.00
N ARG A 240 9.47 5.73 21.57
CA ARG A 240 10.75 6.36 21.98
C ARG A 240 11.22 7.43 21.00
N ARG A 241 10.40 7.81 20.01
CA ARG A 241 10.73 8.71 18.89
C ARG A 241 11.85 8.20 17.98
N GLN A 242 12.12 6.90 17.99
CA GLN A 242 13.06 6.30 17.06
C GLN A 242 12.40 6.15 15.70
N LEU A 243 13.13 6.52 14.65
CA LEU A 243 12.65 6.45 13.27
C LEU A 243 12.53 4.99 12.81
N GLN A 244 11.30 4.57 12.46
CA GLN A 244 11.00 3.20 12.02
C GLN A 244 10.77 3.10 10.52
N GLY A 245 10.17 4.13 9.91
CA GLY A 245 9.81 4.14 8.50
C GLY A 245 9.43 5.52 8.01
N VAL A 246 8.98 5.57 6.76
CA VAL A 246 8.49 6.79 6.12
C VAL A 246 7.26 6.49 5.28
N ILE A 247 6.26 7.37 5.34
CA ILE A 247 5.12 7.34 4.40
C ILE A 247 5.36 8.39 3.33
N THR A 248 5.23 8.02 2.06
CA THR A 248 5.51 8.92 0.93
C THR A 248 4.23 9.52 0.35
N SER A 249 4.36 10.62 -0.39
CA SER A 249 3.22 11.28 -1.02
C SER A 249 2.46 10.39 -2.02
N ASN A 250 3.08 9.33 -2.54
CA ASN A 250 2.44 8.42 -3.50
C ASN A 250 1.34 7.61 -2.81
N SER A 251 1.54 7.24 -1.53
CA SER A 251 0.56 6.53 -0.70
C SER A 251 -0.70 7.36 -0.41
N LEU A 252 -0.67 8.69 -0.60
CA LEU A 252 -1.83 9.56 -0.34
C LEU A 252 -3.02 9.22 -1.23
N VAL A 253 -2.78 8.80 -2.48
CA VAL A 253 -3.86 8.50 -3.44
C VAL A 253 -4.56 7.22 -3.02
N GLU A 254 -3.79 6.18 -2.72
CA GLU A 254 -4.30 4.88 -2.31
C GLU A 254 -5.09 4.97 -1.00
N VAL A 255 -4.52 5.59 0.04
CA VAL A 255 -5.22 5.77 1.31
C VAL A 255 -6.49 6.61 1.11
N ALA A 256 -6.46 7.66 0.29
CA ALA A 256 -7.67 8.45 0.04
C ALA A 256 -8.79 7.62 -0.62
N GLU A 257 -8.46 6.69 -1.52
CA GLU A 257 -9.43 5.78 -2.13
C GLU A 257 -9.94 4.73 -1.13
N GLN A 258 -9.05 4.17 -0.32
CA GLN A 258 -9.39 3.21 0.74
C GLN A 258 -10.32 3.84 1.79
N GLU A 259 -9.97 5.01 2.33
CA GLU A 259 -10.78 5.74 3.31
C GLU A 259 -12.14 6.16 2.74
N ALA A 260 -12.18 6.66 1.49
CA ALA A 260 -13.46 6.99 0.84
C ALA A 260 -14.36 5.75 0.67
N THR A 261 -13.75 4.61 0.36
CA THR A 261 -14.45 3.33 0.24
C THR A 261 -14.94 2.83 1.60
N GLU A 262 -14.11 2.93 2.63
CA GLU A 262 -14.47 2.57 4.00
C GLU A 262 -15.61 3.44 4.53
N ASP A 263 -15.54 4.76 4.35
CA ASP A 263 -16.58 5.70 4.75
C ASP A 263 -17.90 5.41 4.02
N MET A 264 -17.85 5.09 2.73
CA MET A 264 -19.02 4.64 1.98
C MET A 264 -19.62 3.37 2.62
N PHE A 265 -18.80 2.39 3.00
CA PHE A 265 -19.27 1.18 3.65
C PHE A 265 -19.84 1.43 5.05
N ARG A 266 -19.22 2.32 5.82
CA ARG A 266 -19.70 2.78 7.13
C ARG A 266 -21.09 3.40 7.02
N LEU A 267 -21.40 4.14 5.95
CA LEU A 267 -22.77 4.66 5.69
C LEU A 267 -23.82 3.55 5.52
N PHE A 268 -23.43 2.39 5.01
CA PHE A 268 -24.31 1.22 4.88
C PHE A 268 -24.30 0.32 6.12
N GLY A 269 -23.63 0.73 7.20
CA GLY A 269 -23.52 -0.03 8.44
C GLY A 269 -22.67 -1.28 8.30
N VAL A 270 -21.73 -1.28 7.36
CA VAL A 270 -20.64 -2.26 7.29
C VAL A 270 -19.43 -1.60 7.93
N GLY A 271 -19.04 -2.05 9.12
CA GLY A 271 -17.83 -1.58 9.79
C GLY A 271 -16.62 -2.46 9.46
N GLY A 272 -15.44 -1.83 9.34
CA GLY A 272 -14.14 -2.47 9.11
C GLY A 272 -13.72 -2.53 7.63
N SER A 273 -12.41 -2.68 7.40
CA SER A 273 -11.81 -2.85 6.08
C SER A 273 -12.34 -4.14 5.43
N ILE A 274 -12.99 -3.99 4.26
CA ILE A 274 -13.49 -5.14 3.50
C ILE A 274 -12.34 -5.70 2.69
N ALA A 275 -11.45 -6.51 3.29
CA ALA A 275 -10.65 -7.46 2.54
C ALA A 275 -11.57 -8.27 1.60
N THR A 276 -11.24 -8.31 0.32
CA THR A 276 -11.97 -9.08 -0.69
C THR A 276 -11.80 -10.60 -0.42
N GLY A 277 -12.66 -11.19 0.42
CA GLY A 277 -12.57 -12.62 0.74
C GLY A 277 -13.36 -13.15 1.94
N TYR A 278 -14.20 -12.33 2.59
CA TYR A 278 -14.89 -12.73 3.81
C TYR A 278 -15.82 -13.96 3.66
N ASP A 279 -15.79 -14.81 4.68
CA ASP A 279 -16.82 -15.82 4.95
C ASP A 279 -18.20 -15.11 5.11
N VAL A 280 -19.25 -15.68 4.51
CA VAL A 280 -20.64 -15.16 4.54
C VAL A 280 -21.10 -14.86 5.96
N ARG A 281 -20.58 -15.62 6.93
CA ARG A 281 -20.87 -15.46 8.36
C ARG A 281 -20.34 -14.16 8.94
N GLU A 282 -19.13 -13.74 8.61
CA GLU A 282 -18.51 -12.51 9.09
C GLU A 282 -19.28 -11.29 8.54
N ALA A 283 -19.64 -11.35 7.25
CA ALA A 283 -20.44 -10.32 6.58
C ALA A 283 -21.81 -10.12 7.23
N ILE A 284 -22.48 -11.22 7.62
CA ILE A 284 -23.75 -11.15 8.37
C ILE A 284 -23.51 -10.51 9.75
N ARG A 285 -22.45 -10.90 10.47
CA ARG A 285 -22.14 -10.38 11.81
C ARG A 285 -21.92 -8.87 11.80
N ASN A 286 -21.19 -8.35 10.81
CA ASN A 286 -20.88 -6.92 10.73
C ASN A 286 -22.10 -6.09 10.34
N ARG A 287 -23.05 -6.66 9.57
CA ARG A 287 -24.29 -5.97 9.15
C ARG A 287 -25.45 -6.09 10.13
N LEU A 288 -25.48 -7.15 10.93
CA LEU A 288 -26.61 -7.46 11.83
C LEU A 288 -27.00 -6.29 12.75
N PRO A 289 -26.05 -5.59 13.42
CA PRO A 289 -26.39 -4.51 14.34
C PRO A 289 -27.15 -3.37 13.64
N TRP A 290 -26.67 -2.96 12.47
CA TRP A 290 -27.30 -1.90 11.68
C TRP A 290 -28.65 -2.32 11.11
N LEU A 291 -28.78 -3.58 10.68
CA LEU A 291 -30.05 -4.13 10.19
C LEU A 291 -31.10 -4.22 11.31
N VAL A 292 -30.73 -4.62 12.51
CA VAL A 292 -31.63 -4.68 13.67
C VAL A 292 -32.12 -3.29 14.07
N LEU A 293 -31.23 -2.30 14.06
CA LEU A 293 -31.61 -0.91 14.33
C LEU A 293 -32.61 -0.38 13.29
N ASN A 294 -32.35 -0.61 12.01
CA ASN A 294 -33.26 -0.23 10.93
C ASN A 294 -34.61 -0.95 11.03
N LEU A 295 -34.60 -2.26 11.31
CA LEU A 295 -35.82 -3.04 11.52
C LEU A 295 -36.66 -2.47 12.66
N PHE A 296 -36.03 -2.15 13.79
CA PHE A 296 -36.72 -1.54 14.93
C PHE A 296 -37.36 -0.19 14.56
N THR A 297 -36.65 0.61 13.76
CA THR A 297 -37.11 1.94 13.32
C THR A 297 -38.31 1.82 12.37
N VAL A 298 -38.29 0.86 11.45
CA VAL A 298 -39.42 0.54 10.57
C VAL A 298 -40.62 0.00 11.35
N MET A 299 -40.39 -0.87 12.34
CA MET A 299 -41.45 -1.36 13.22
C MET A 299 -42.11 -0.23 14.02
N LEU A 300 -41.32 0.73 14.52
CA LEU A 300 -41.82 1.92 15.21
C LEU A 300 -42.68 2.80 14.28
N ALA A 301 -42.25 3.01 13.03
CA ALA A 301 -43.03 3.73 12.05
C ALA A 301 -44.37 3.04 11.73
N GLY A 302 -44.36 1.70 11.59
CA GLY A 302 -45.57 0.91 11.42
C GLY A 302 -46.51 1.00 12.63
N TYR A 303 -45.95 1.02 13.85
CA TYR A 303 -46.71 1.25 15.07
C TYR A 303 -47.37 2.63 15.08
N VAL A 304 -46.62 3.70 14.74
CA VAL A 304 -47.18 5.05 14.63
C VAL A 304 -48.31 5.11 13.59
N LEU A 305 -48.13 4.50 12.41
CA LEU A 305 -49.17 4.43 11.38
C LEU A 305 -50.46 3.76 11.89
N SER A 306 -50.34 2.68 12.68
CA SER A 306 -51.50 2.00 13.27
C SER A 306 -52.31 2.91 14.20
N LEU A 307 -51.67 3.89 14.87
CA LEU A 307 -52.37 4.87 15.70
C LEU A 307 -53.21 5.85 14.86
N PHE A 308 -52.79 6.15 13.63
CA PHE A 308 -53.48 7.07 12.72
C PHE A 308 -54.45 6.37 11.75
N GLN A 309 -54.57 5.04 11.84
CA GLN A 309 -55.44 4.23 10.99
C GLN A 309 -56.91 4.70 10.96
N PRO A 310 -57.53 5.15 12.06
CA PRO A 310 -58.89 5.71 12.03
C PRO A 310 -59.01 6.97 11.17
N THR A 311 -58.00 7.84 11.20
CA THR A 311 -57.95 9.11 10.47
C THR A 311 -57.72 8.89 8.97
N LEU A 312 -56.86 7.93 8.63
CA LEU A 312 -56.61 7.53 7.23
C LEU A 312 -57.87 6.98 6.57
N ASN A 313 -58.63 6.13 7.28
CA ASN A 313 -59.90 5.61 6.78
C ASN A 313 -60.94 6.71 6.51
N ALA A 314 -60.91 7.81 7.27
CA ALA A 314 -61.82 8.93 7.08
C ALA A 314 -61.49 9.79 5.83
N MET A 315 -60.22 9.86 5.42
CA MET A 315 -59.80 10.61 4.22
C MET A 315 -59.96 9.85 2.91
N VAL A 316 -59.87 8.51 2.91
CA VAL A 316 -60.02 7.69 1.69
C VAL A 316 -61.47 7.63 1.18
N LEU A 317 -62.44 8.09 1.98
CA LEU A 317 -63.88 8.13 1.66
C LEU A 317 -64.35 9.48 1.06
N LEU A 318 -63.45 10.46 0.84
CA LEU A 318 -63.70 11.76 0.21
C LEU A 318 -63.02 11.84 -1.17
#